data_AF-A0A2W4PBY5-F1
#
_entry.id   AF-A0A2W4PBY5-F1
#
_cell.length_a   1.000
_cell.length_b   1.000
_cell.length_c   1.000
_cell.angle_alpha   90.00
_cell.angle_beta   90.00
_cell.angle_gamma   90.00
#
_symmetry.space_group_name_H-M   'P 1'
#
loop_
_entity.id
_entity.type
_entity.pdbx_description
1 polymer ?
#
loop_
_entity_poly.entity_id
_entity_poly.type
_entity_poly.pdbx_seq_one_letter_code
_entity_poly.pdbx_strand_id
1 'polypeptide(L)'
;MELYARVNILGGRSVRLPKGRLDDAIVLDNDPVGRARSWASQGVDRLHVVDLDAAAYGDYRNRELIGRLIEAVDVPVQVAGGIRSELELERVLNLGAWRAVMGTAAIENQIMVWDMCREYPDRVVVSIDVRRSGEIATRGWLKNSGRFLEEVLIEMSSAGVAAFLVSEANRDSLTEPPNWEILTEALAIVEEPVIQAGGVRDLEDLRRLTQLEANGRRLAGVVVGREVTVGRFTIPEAKEVLSGGGPMRAPGGISVSRVAVGVRSMEEALAFYIGKLGFEKVRTAEDEKDAVILQAAPGQQIELVEGSSGRPDRLAFRVEDPERWRNHLNQVGIETTRRGGAVELSSPDGLLIRLEP
;
A
#
# COMPACT_ATOMS: atom_id res chain seq x y z
N MET A 1 -11.72 11.21 -10.20
CA MET A 1 -11.63 10.44 -8.94
C MET A 1 -10.44 10.96 -8.16
N GLU A 2 -10.60 11.25 -6.87
CA GLU A 2 -9.53 11.76 -6.00
C GLU A 2 -8.58 10.63 -5.54
N LEU A 3 -7.29 10.94 -5.42
CA LEU A 3 -6.26 10.03 -4.92
C LEU A 3 -5.89 10.36 -3.48
N TYR A 4 -6.12 9.41 -2.58
CA TYR A 4 -5.75 9.49 -1.17
C TYR A 4 -4.49 8.66 -0.94
N ALA A 5 -3.50 9.20 -0.22
CA ALA A 5 -2.37 8.40 0.25
C ALA A 5 -2.44 8.13 1.76
N ARG A 6 -2.17 6.88 2.14
CA ARG A 6 -2.26 6.42 3.51
C ARG A 6 -0.96 6.67 4.29
N VAL A 7 -1.12 7.13 5.54
CA VAL A 7 -0.05 7.18 6.54
C VAL A 7 -0.57 6.53 7.82
N ASN A 8 -0.12 5.32 8.12
CA ASN A 8 -0.45 4.66 9.38
C ASN A 8 0.63 4.99 10.41
N ILE A 9 0.23 5.39 11.60
CA ILE A 9 1.13 5.75 12.70
C ILE A 9 0.95 4.74 13.84
N LEU A 10 2.05 4.13 14.27
CA LEU A 10 2.12 3.24 15.43
C LEU A 10 3.39 3.54 16.25
N GLY A 11 3.22 3.85 17.53
CA GLY A 11 4.30 4.24 18.43
C GLY A 11 5.12 5.42 17.88
N GLY A 12 4.45 6.44 17.34
CA GLY A 12 5.07 7.63 16.74
C GLY A 12 5.81 7.40 15.42
N ARG A 13 5.75 6.20 14.85
CA ARG A 13 6.46 5.81 13.63
C ARG A 13 5.48 5.46 12.53
N SER A 14 5.92 5.57 11.28
CA SER A 14 5.10 5.12 10.17
C SER A 14 5.24 3.63 9.96
N VAL A 15 4.12 2.96 9.79
CA VAL A 15 4.07 1.51 9.63
C VAL A 15 3.22 1.10 8.45
N ARG A 16 3.36 -0.15 8.01
CA ARG A 16 2.35 -0.83 7.21
C ARG A 16 1.83 -2.05 7.96
N LEU A 17 0.56 -2.38 7.72
CA LEU A 17 -0.08 -3.55 8.29
C LEU A 17 -0.32 -4.59 7.18
N PRO A 18 0.42 -5.70 7.14
CA PRO A 18 0.03 -6.86 6.33
C PRO A 18 -1.38 -7.29 6.73
N LYS A 19 -2.31 -7.33 5.76
CA LYS A 19 -3.71 -7.76 5.97
C LYS A 19 -4.44 -7.04 7.12
N GLY A 20 -4.02 -5.81 7.47
CA GLY A 20 -4.60 -5.05 8.58
C GLY A 20 -4.24 -5.55 9.99
N ARG A 21 -3.28 -6.49 10.12
CA ARG A 21 -2.91 -7.07 11.43
C ARG A 21 -1.85 -6.22 12.13
N LEU A 22 -2.15 -5.81 13.36
CA LEU A 22 -1.26 -4.95 14.16
C LEU A 22 0.00 -5.68 14.63
N ASP A 23 -0.12 -6.96 15.00
CA ASP A 23 1.02 -7.78 15.44
C ASP A 23 2.05 -7.99 14.32
N ASP A 24 1.62 -7.87 13.06
CA ASP A 24 2.46 -8.00 11.88
C ASP A 24 2.95 -6.64 11.36
N ALA A 25 2.81 -5.56 12.16
CA ALA A 25 3.18 -4.22 11.75
C ALA A 25 4.67 -4.13 11.40
N ILE A 26 4.94 -3.59 10.20
CA ILE A 26 6.30 -3.39 9.72
C ILE A 26 6.57 -1.89 9.69
N VAL A 27 7.58 -1.48 10.45
CA VAL A 27 8.07 -0.10 10.46
C VAL A 27 8.63 0.24 9.08
N LEU A 28 8.14 1.33 8.50
CA LEU A 28 8.65 1.85 7.24
C LEU A 28 9.73 2.91 7.49
N ASP A 29 9.46 3.84 8.41
CA ASP A 29 10.45 4.79 8.95
C ASP A 29 9.95 5.45 10.24
N ASN A 30 10.78 6.32 10.81
CA ASN A 30 10.52 7.07 12.03
C ASN A 30 9.99 8.50 11.79
N ASP A 31 9.58 8.85 10.56
CA ASP A 31 9.17 10.22 10.21
C ASP A 31 7.83 10.26 9.44
N PRO A 32 6.69 10.12 10.16
CA PRO A 32 5.37 10.26 9.55
C PRO A 32 5.13 11.62 8.87
N VAL A 33 5.73 12.69 9.38
CA VAL A 33 5.61 14.04 8.79
C VAL A 33 6.34 14.09 7.46
N GLY A 34 7.55 13.57 7.38
CA GLY A 34 8.32 13.43 6.14
C GLY A 34 7.60 12.57 5.11
N ARG A 35 6.97 11.46 5.51
CA ARG A 35 6.14 10.65 4.60
C ARG A 35 4.94 11.42 4.07
N ALA A 36 4.22 12.14 4.91
CA ALA A 36 3.09 12.97 4.48
C ALA A 36 3.53 14.03 3.47
N ARG A 37 4.66 14.72 3.72
CA ARG A 37 5.27 15.67 2.77
C ARG A 37 5.66 15.01 1.46
N SER A 38 6.26 13.83 1.51
CA SER A 38 6.62 13.06 0.31
C SER A 38 5.38 12.76 -0.53
N TRP A 39 4.30 12.28 0.09
CA TRP A 39 3.03 12.08 -0.62
C TRP A 39 2.48 13.38 -1.23
N ALA A 40 2.42 14.46 -0.46
CA ALA A 40 1.96 15.76 -0.94
C ALA A 40 2.79 16.24 -2.16
N SER A 41 4.12 16.15 -2.09
CA SER A 41 5.03 16.56 -3.16
C SER A 41 4.90 15.75 -4.45
N GLN A 42 4.39 14.51 -4.35
CA GLN A 42 4.14 13.66 -5.51
C GLN A 42 2.77 13.92 -6.16
N GLY A 43 1.94 14.78 -5.58
CA GLY A 43 0.68 15.24 -6.17
C GLY A 43 -0.56 14.44 -5.78
N VAL A 44 -0.58 13.83 -4.58
CA VAL A 44 -1.82 13.25 -4.02
C VAL A 44 -2.87 14.34 -3.81
N ASP A 45 -4.15 14.01 -3.87
CA ASP A 45 -5.22 14.99 -3.64
C ASP A 45 -5.48 15.18 -2.14
N ARG A 46 -5.33 14.10 -1.37
CA ARG A 46 -5.69 14.02 0.06
C ARG A 46 -4.77 13.05 0.79
N LEU A 47 -4.69 13.19 2.11
CA LEU A 47 -4.08 12.19 2.98
C LEU A 47 -5.12 11.49 3.85
N HIS A 48 -4.95 10.18 4.01
CA HIS A 48 -5.68 9.37 4.98
C HIS A 48 -4.72 8.90 6.07
N VAL A 49 -4.74 9.60 7.20
CA VAL A 49 -3.86 9.32 8.34
C VAL A 49 -4.59 8.44 9.33
N VAL A 50 -3.97 7.35 9.78
CA VAL A 50 -4.56 6.42 10.75
C VAL A 50 -3.70 6.35 11.99
N ASP A 51 -4.26 6.77 13.12
CA ASP A 51 -3.67 6.62 14.45
C ASP A 51 -3.97 5.20 14.98
N LEU A 52 -3.00 4.29 14.82
CA LEU A 52 -3.18 2.89 15.21
C LEU A 52 -3.10 2.70 16.73
N ASP A 53 -2.35 3.55 17.45
CA ASP A 53 -2.32 3.53 18.92
C ASP A 53 -3.71 3.89 19.49
N ALA A 54 -4.34 4.94 18.94
CA ALA A 54 -5.69 5.33 19.33
C ALA A 54 -6.74 4.28 18.92
N ALA A 55 -6.59 3.70 17.72
CA ALA A 55 -7.48 2.67 17.22
C ALA A 55 -7.44 1.40 18.06
N ALA A 56 -6.24 0.89 18.38
CA ALA A 56 -6.06 -0.39 19.05
C ALA A 56 -6.17 -0.27 20.58
N TYR A 57 -5.59 0.78 21.17
CA TYR A 57 -5.37 0.87 22.62
C TYR A 57 -6.11 2.04 23.27
N GLY A 58 -6.74 2.93 22.48
CA GLY A 58 -7.31 4.17 23.01
C GLY A 58 -6.24 5.13 23.50
N ASP A 59 -5.03 5.01 22.96
CA ASP A 59 -3.88 5.82 23.31
C ASP A 59 -3.70 6.96 22.30
N TYR A 60 -3.93 8.19 22.75
CA TYR A 60 -3.94 9.39 21.91
C TYR A 60 -2.60 10.13 21.91
N ARG A 61 -1.49 9.50 22.31
CA ARG A 61 -0.16 10.15 22.33
C ARG A 61 0.30 10.65 20.96
N ASN A 62 -0.20 10.10 19.86
CA ASN A 62 0.14 10.56 18.52
C ASN A 62 -0.59 11.85 18.09
N ARG A 63 -1.55 12.40 18.85
CA ARG A 63 -2.33 13.57 18.43
C ARG A 63 -1.46 14.80 18.12
N GLU A 64 -0.45 15.07 18.94
CA GLU A 64 0.51 16.16 18.69
C GLU A 64 1.31 15.93 17.40
N LEU A 65 1.76 14.69 17.16
CA LEU A 65 2.43 14.31 15.92
C LEU A 65 1.52 14.46 14.70
N ILE A 66 0.25 14.09 14.81
CA ILE A 66 -0.76 14.24 13.75
C ILE A 66 -1.02 15.72 13.48
N GLY A 67 -1.12 16.57 14.50
CA GLY A 67 -1.21 18.03 14.32
C GLY A 67 -0.04 18.58 13.51
N ARG A 68 1.20 18.25 13.89
CA ARG A 68 2.40 18.64 13.12
C ARG A 68 2.40 18.09 11.69
N LEU A 69 1.84 16.91 11.47
CA LEU A 69 1.71 16.32 10.14
C LEU A 69 0.73 17.14 9.28
N ILE A 70 -0.43 17.50 9.83
CA ILE A 70 -1.45 18.31 9.15
C ILE A 70 -0.88 19.69 8.78
N GLU A 71 -0.19 20.36 9.71
CA GLU A 71 0.45 21.66 9.48
C GLU A 71 1.55 21.62 8.42
N ALA A 72 2.15 20.46 8.19
CA ALA A 72 3.31 20.29 7.32
C ALA A 72 2.97 20.06 5.85
N VAL A 73 1.69 19.97 5.48
CA VAL A 73 1.22 19.65 4.13
C VAL A 73 0.09 20.58 3.69
N ASP A 74 0.04 20.89 2.40
CA ASP A 74 -1.00 21.77 1.82
C ASP A 74 -2.22 21.00 1.27
N VAL A 75 -2.23 19.67 1.41
CA VAL A 75 -3.34 18.81 1.00
C VAL A 75 -4.24 18.48 2.19
N PRO A 76 -5.58 18.46 2.02
CA PRO A 76 -6.48 18.13 3.12
C PRO A 76 -6.23 16.73 3.68
N VAL A 77 -6.27 16.62 5.00
CA VAL A 77 -6.00 15.40 5.75
C VAL A 77 -7.27 14.92 6.42
N GLN A 78 -7.67 13.67 6.17
CA GLN A 78 -8.65 12.98 7.00
C GLN A 78 -7.94 12.09 8.02
N VAL A 79 -8.39 12.13 9.27
CA VAL A 79 -7.77 11.39 10.38
C VAL A 79 -8.71 10.29 10.85
N ALA A 80 -8.21 9.07 10.88
CA ALA A 80 -8.85 7.88 11.44
C ALA A 80 -8.14 7.45 12.71
N GLY A 81 -8.83 6.63 13.51
CA GLY A 81 -8.24 5.96 14.68
C GLY A 81 -8.74 6.50 16.01
N GLY A 82 -9.43 5.63 16.74
CA GLY A 82 -9.84 5.86 18.12
C GLY A 82 -10.93 6.91 18.37
N ILE A 83 -11.56 7.46 17.33
CA ILE A 83 -12.63 8.45 17.46
C ILE A 83 -13.92 7.73 17.92
N ARG A 84 -14.20 7.80 19.22
CA ARG A 84 -15.30 7.06 19.90
C ARG A 84 -16.28 7.97 20.65
N SER A 85 -16.10 9.28 20.54
CA SER A 85 -16.92 10.29 21.23
C SER A 85 -16.82 11.62 20.49
N GLU A 86 -17.78 12.50 20.76
CA GLU A 86 -17.80 13.86 20.22
C GLU A 86 -16.56 14.66 20.60
N LEU A 87 -16.10 14.51 21.84
CA LEU A 87 -14.87 15.12 22.31
C LEU A 87 -13.65 14.67 21.49
N GLU A 88 -13.57 13.40 21.09
CA GLU A 88 -12.48 12.93 20.23
C GLU A 88 -12.60 13.44 18.79
N LEU A 89 -13.83 13.58 18.28
CA LEU A 89 -14.09 14.19 16.98
C LEU A 89 -13.60 15.65 17.00
N GLU A 90 -14.04 16.43 17.98
CA GLU A 90 -13.67 17.84 18.16
C GLU A 90 -12.14 18.00 18.28
N ARG A 91 -11.48 17.15 19.09
CA ARG A 91 -10.02 17.14 19.21
C ARG A 91 -9.33 16.97 17.87
N VAL A 92 -9.78 16.02 17.06
CA VAL A 92 -9.18 15.76 15.74
C VAL A 92 -9.41 16.93 14.79
N LEU A 93 -10.62 17.50 14.78
CA LEU A 93 -10.94 18.67 13.94
C LEU A 93 -10.13 19.91 14.37
N ASN A 94 -9.92 20.12 15.67
CA ASN A 94 -9.12 21.21 16.21
C ASN A 94 -7.62 21.10 15.88
N LEU A 95 -7.13 19.91 15.50
CA LEU A 95 -5.78 19.75 14.93
C LEU A 95 -5.70 20.24 13.47
N GLY A 96 -6.80 20.67 12.86
CA GLY A 96 -6.88 21.08 11.46
C GLY A 96 -7.28 19.94 10.52
N ALA A 97 -7.74 18.80 11.03
CA ALA A 97 -8.20 17.72 10.17
C ALA A 97 -9.41 18.18 9.34
N TRP A 98 -9.35 17.93 8.02
CA TRP A 98 -10.45 18.23 7.11
C TRP A 98 -11.69 17.42 7.45
N ARG A 99 -11.48 16.13 7.78
CA ARG A 99 -12.51 15.17 8.15
C ARG A 99 -12.00 14.18 9.20
N ALA A 100 -12.92 13.66 9.98
CA ALA A 100 -12.69 12.58 10.92
C ALA A 100 -13.31 11.29 10.39
N VAL A 101 -12.54 10.21 10.41
CA VAL A 101 -12.96 8.90 9.92
C VAL A 101 -13.28 7.99 11.12
N MET A 102 -14.55 7.59 11.21
CA MET A 102 -15.07 6.73 12.27
C MET A 102 -15.35 5.33 11.73
N GLY A 103 -14.86 4.31 12.41
CA GLY A 103 -15.14 2.90 12.08
C GLY A 103 -16.09 2.30 13.11
N THR A 104 -15.56 1.45 13.98
CA THR A 104 -16.33 0.69 14.98
C THR A 104 -17.35 1.50 15.78
N ALA A 105 -17.00 2.69 16.26
CA ALA A 105 -17.91 3.49 17.08
C ALA A 105 -19.14 3.96 16.29
N ALA A 106 -19.01 4.20 14.98
CA ALA A 106 -20.14 4.55 14.12
C ALA A 106 -21.07 3.35 13.90
N ILE A 107 -20.51 2.13 13.80
CA ILE A 107 -21.27 0.89 13.66
C ILE A 107 -22.01 0.51 14.95
N GLU A 108 -21.37 0.76 16.11
CA GLU A 108 -21.91 0.40 17.43
C GLU A 108 -22.87 1.47 18.00
N ASN A 109 -22.77 2.75 17.60
CA ASN A 109 -23.59 3.84 18.14
C ASN A 109 -23.97 4.87 17.07
N GLN A 110 -25.09 4.61 16.39
CA GLN A 110 -25.64 5.48 15.35
C GLN A 110 -26.08 6.86 15.86
N ILE A 111 -26.71 6.93 17.05
CA ILE A 111 -27.24 8.19 17.60
C ILE A 111 -26.12 9.22 17.77
N MET A 112 -24.96 8.76 18.26
CA MET A 112 -23.78 9.61 18.38
C MET A 112 -23.34 10.15 17.02
N VAL A 113 -23.36 9.33 15.96
CA VAL A 113 -23.00 9.78 14.60
C VAL A 113 -23.99 10.81 14.09
N TRP A 114 -25.29 10.64 14.36
CA TRP A 114 -26.33 11.60 13.97
C TRP A 114 -26.11 12.96 14.62
N ASP A 115 -25.88 13.00 15.93
CA ASP A 115 -25.60 14.24 16.65
C ASP A 115 -24.32 14.92 16.11
N MET A 116 -23.26 14.13 15.88
CA MET A 116 -22.01 14.62 15.31
C MET A 116 -22.18 15.18 13.89
N CYS A 117 -22.94 14.52 13.01
CA CYS A 117 -23.14 15.00 11.65
C CYS A 117 -23.99 16.27 11.62
N ARG A 118 -24.94 16.42 12.56
CA ARG A 118 -25.72 17.65 12.73
C ARG A 118 -24.86 18.82 13.21
N GLU A 119 -23.98 18.57 14.18
CA GLU A 119 -23.11 19.60 14.77
C GLU A 119 -21.93 19.96 13.85
N TYR A 120 -21.39 18.97 13.14
CA TYR A 120 -20.21 19.07 12.28
C TYR A 120 -20.53 18.62 10.84
N PRO A 121 -21.33 19.39 10.08
CA PRO A 121 -21.71 19.03 8.71
C PRO A 121 -20.46 18.87 7.82
N ASP A 122 -20.49 17.87 6.93
CA ASP A 122 -19.41 17.52 6.01
C ASP A 122 -18.06 17.08 6.65
N ARG A 123 -18.02 16.85 7.97
CA ARG A 123 -16.80 16.49 8.71
C ARG A 123 -16.65 15.01 9.04
N VAL A 124 -17.72 14.22 9.08
CA VAL A 124 -17.68 12.82 9.53
C VAL A 124 -17.68 11.87 8.33
N VAL A 125 -16.69 10.97 8.26
CA VAL A 125 -16.61 9.89 7.28
C VAL A 125 -16.78 8.57 8.01
N VAL A 126 -17.56 7.64 7.45
CA VAL A 126 -17.68 6.29 8.03
C VAL A 126 -16.84 5.30 7.25
N SER A 127 -15.94 4.61 7.95
CA SER A 127 -15.16 3.50 7.41
C SER A 127 -15.86 2.17 7.64
N ILE A 128 -16.08 1.43 6.56
CA ILE A 128 -16.80 0.17 6.53
C ILE A 128 -15.88 -0.91 5.98
N ASP A 129 -15.44 -1.80 6.87
CA ASP A 129 -14.64 -2.97 6.52
C ASP A 129 -15.55 -4.21 6.40
N VAL A 130 -15.85 -4.62 5.17
CA VAL A 130 -16.78 -5.71 4.86
C VAL A 130 -16.05 -7.05 4.84
N ARG A 131 -16.53 -8.06 5.56
CA ARG A 131 -16.01 -9.43 5.45
C ARG A 131 -16.59 -10.12 4.21
N ARG A 132 -15.98 -11.22 3.79
CA ARG A 132 -16.51 -12.08 2.71
C ARG A 132 -17.95 -12.58 2.94
N SER A 133 -18.41 -12.62 4.19
CA SER A 133 -19.79 -12.95 4.54
C SER A 133 -20.80 -11.81 4.28
N GLY A 134 -20.33 -10.61 3.88
CA GLY A 134 -21.13 -9.38 3.80
C GLY A 134 -21.26 -8.64 5.13
N GLU A 135 -20.77 -9.24 6.22
CA GLU A 135 -20.86 -8.69 7.57
C GLU A 135 -19.75 -7.66 7.84
N ILE A 136 -20.06 -6.59 8.57
CA ILE A 136 -19.10 -5.54 8.90
C ILE A 136 -18.18 -5.98 10.05
N ALA A 137 -16.87 -5.87 9.80
CA ALA A 137 -15.83 -6.11 10.78
C ALA A 137 -15.64 -4.90 11.69
N THR A 138 -15.52 -5.14 12.99
CA THR A 138 -15.31 -4.10 14.01
C THR A 138 -14.14 -4.46 14.93
N ARG A 139 -13.75 -3.49 15.78
CA ARG A 139 -12.67 -3.58 16.77
C ARG A 139 -11.35 -4.06 16.15
N GLY A 140 -10.84 -3.28 15.20
CA GLY A 140 -9.58 -3.59 14.51
C GLY A 140 -9.67 -4.91 13.73
N TRP A 141 -10.78 -5.12 13.01
CA TRP A 141 -11.03 -6.32 12.20
C TRP A 141 -11.15 -7.64 12.98
N LEU A 142 -11.20 -7.60 14.33
CA LEU A 142 -11.24 -8.80 15.17
C LEU A 142 -12.64 -9.34 15.46
N LYS A 143 -13.67 -8.48 15.46
CA LYS A 143 -15.04 -8.87 15.79
C LYS A 143 -15.99 -8.78 14.60
N ASN A 144 -17.06 -9.53 14.74
CA ASN A 144 -18.25 -9.53 13.91
C ASN A 144 -19.27 -8.61 14.57
N SER A 145 -19.87 -7.70 13.81
CA SER A 145 -20.82 -6.71 14.33
C SER A 145 -22.25 -7.23 14.41
N GLY A 146 -22.57 -8.30 13.67
CA GLY A 146 -23.94 -8.74 13.39
C GLY A 146 -24.67 -7.85 12.39
N ARG A 147 -23.98 -6.90 11.75
CA ARG A 147 -24.55 -5.89 10.84
C ARG A 147 -23.99 -6.05 9.43
N PHE A 148 -24.80 -5.77 8.43
CA PHE A 148 -24.44 -5.94 7.01
C PHE A 148 -24.24 -4.60 6.29
N LEU A 149 -23.57 -4.65 5.14
CA LEU A 149 -23.19 -3.46 4.36
C LEU A 149 -24.39 -2.55 4.06
N GLU A 150 -25.47 -3.10 3.50
CA GLU A 150 -26.67 -2.35 3.15
C GLU A 150 -27.28 -1.61 4.35
N GLU A 151 -27.47 -2.31 5.47
CA GLU A 151 -28.05 -1.75 6.69
C GLU A 151 -27.22 -0.57 7.20
N VAL A 152 -25.90 -0.74 7.28
CA VAL A 152 -24.98 0.30 7.76
C VAL A 152 -24.97 1.50 6.82
N LEU A 153 -24.96 1.28 5.51
CA LEU A 153 -24.97 2.35 4.52
C LEU A 153 -26.23 3.21 4.61
N ILE A 154 -27.41 2.59 4.67
CA ILE A 154 -28.70 3.31 4.75
C ILE A 154 -28.78 4.12 6.04
N GLU A 155 -28.40 3.52 7.17
CA GLU A 155 -28.47 4.20 8.47
C GLU A 155 -27.50 5.38 8.59
N MET A 156 -26.28 5.22 8.07
CA MET A 156 -25.27 6.27 8.12
C MET A 156 -25.53 7.35 7.06
N SER A 157 -26.11 7.00 5.91
CA SER A 157 -26.59 7.99 4.94
C SER A 157 -27.68 8.86 5.57
N SER A 158 -28.62 8.24 6.30
CA SER A 158 -29.63 8.97 7.07
C SER A 158 -29.05 9.87 8.18
N ALA A 159 -27.81 9.61 8.63
CA ALA A 159 -27.10 10.47 9.58
C ALA A 159 -26.57 11.76 8.93
N GLY A 160 -26.38 11.79 7.61
CA GLY A 160 -25.71 12.89 6.91
C GLY A 160 -24.18 12.78 6.94
N VAL A 161 -23.62 11.58 6.84
CA VAL A 161 -22.16 11.40 6.75
C VAL A 161 -21.61 12.01 5.47
N ALA A 162 -20.39 12.54 5.53
CA ALA A 162 -19.76 13.25 4.43
C ALA A 162 -19.23 12.33 3.31
N ALA A 163 -18.92 11.08 3.65
CA ALA A 163 -18.45 10.04 2.73
C ALA A 163 -18.42 8.66 3.41
N PHE A 164 -18.32 7.62 2.58
CA PHE A 164 -18.05 6.25 2.99
C PHE A 164 -16.68 5.80 2.51
N LEU A 165 -15.85 5.28 3.42
CA LEU A 165 -14.62 4.58 3.08
C LEU A 165 -14.90 3.06 3.09
N VAL A 166 -14.86 2.40 1.93
CA VAL A 166 -15.29 0.99 1.79
C VAL A 166 -14.11 0.10 1.42
N SER A 167 -13.92 -0.96 2.20
CA SER A 167 -12.83 -1.95 2.08
C SER A 167 -13.33 -3.36 2.34
N GLU A 168 -12.68 -4.38 1.76
CA GLU A 168 -12.86 -5.77 2.21
C GLU A 168 -11.84 -6.09 3.32
N ALA A 169 -12.33 -6.56 4.46
CA ALA A 169 -11.50 -6.98 5.58
C ALA A 169 -10.60 -8.17 5.22
N ASN A 170 -9.37 -8.17 5.72
CA ASN A 170 -8.33 -9.21 5.51
C ASN A 170 -7.83 -9.36 4.06
N ARG A 171 -8.21 -8.48 3.14
CA ARG A 171 -7.71 -8.51 1.76
C ARG A 171 -6.27 -7.99 1.67
N ASP A 172 -5.39 -8.69 0.96
CA ASP A 172 -4.00 -8.22 0.75
C ASP A 172 -3.86 -7.42 -0.56
N SER A 173 -3.51 -6.14 -0.44
CA SER A 173 -3.38 -5.22 -1.59
C SER A 173 -2.31 -5.58 -2.61
N LEU A 174 -1.39 -6.50 -2.30
CA LEU A 174 -0.37 -6.92 -3.26
C LEU A 174 -0.76 -8.14 -4.09
N THR A 175 -1.78 -8.89 -3.67
CA THR A 175 -2.15 -10.17 -4.31
C THR A 175 -3.61 -10.24 -4.73
N GLU A 176 -4.49 -9.50 -4.05
CA GLU A 176 -5.93 -9.55 -4.25
C GLU A 176 -6.44 -8.19 -4.75
N PRO A 177 -7.17 -8.12 -5.90
CA PRO A 177 -7.69 -6.87 -6.46
C PRO A 177 -8.71 -6.19 -5.54
N PRO A 178 -9.19 -4.97 -5.79
CA PRO A 178 -10.36 -4.45 -5.09
C PRO A 178 -11.56 -5.41 -5.21
N ASN A 179 -12.43 -5.43 -4.20
CA ASN A 179 -13.69 -6.16 -4.27
C ASN A 179 -14.70 -5.31 -5.03
N TRP A 180 -14.97 -5.69 -6.28
CA TRP A 180 -15.80 -4.91 -7.19
C TRP A 180 -17.27 -4.96 -6.79
N GLU A 181 -17.69 -6.10 -6.25
CA GLU A 181 -19.06 -6.39 -5.86
C GLU A 181 -19.50 -5.45 -4.73
N ILE A 182 -18.74 -5.39 -3.63
CA ILE A 182 -19.09 -4.51 -2.48
C ILE A 182 -19.06 -3.02 -2.85
N LEU A 183 -18.17 -2.62 -3.76
CA LEU A 183 -18.08 -1.24 -4.21
C LEU A 183 -19.26 -0.87 -5.12
N THR A 184 -19.67 -1.80 -5.98
CA THR A 184 -20.86 -1.62 -6.84
C THR A 184 -22.12 -1.57 -5.99
N GLU A 185 -22.24 -2.45 -5.00
CA GLU A 185 -23.34 -2.48 -4.04
C GLU A 185 -23.42 -1.16 -3.26
N ALA A 186 -22.30 -0.68 -2.70
CA ALA A 186 -22.27 0.60 -2.00
C ALA A 186 -22.71 1.75 -2.91
N LEU A 187 -22.16 1.84 -4.12
CA LEU A 187 -22.56 2.85 -5.11
C LEU A 187 -24.03 2.73 -5.54
N ALA A 188 -24.66 1.57 -5.42
CA ALA A 188 -26.07 1.39 -5.75
C ALA A 188 -27.01 1.86 -4.63
N ILE A 189 -26.53 1.88 -3.38
CA ILE A 189 -27.34 2.17 -2.19
C ILE A 189 -27.28 3.68 -1.83
N VAL A 190 -26.09 4.28 -1.80
CA VAL A 190 -25.89 5.63 -1.22
C VAL A 190 -25.55 6.70 -2.25
N GLU A 191 -25.99 7.94 -2.02
CA GLU A 191 -25.68 9.11 -2.86
C GLU A 191 -24.37 9.79 -2.46
N GLU A 192 -23.95 9.59 -1.21
CA GLU A 192 -22.75 10.14 -0.64
C GLU A 192 -21.48 9.60 -1.35
N PRO A 193 -20.38 10.37 -1.33
CA PRO A 193 -19.10 9.92 -1.89
C PRO A 193 -18.65 8.56 -1.34
N VAL A 194 -18.52 7.56 -2.23
CA VAL A 194 -17.90 6.27 -1.90
C VAL A 194 -16.43 6.30 -2.30
N ILE A 195 -15.56 6.03 -1.33
CA ILE A 195 -14.10 6.02 -1.47
C ILE A 195 -13.61 4.59 -1.27
N GLN A 196 -12.91 4.08 -2.27
CA GLN A 196 -12.32 2.75 -2.23
C GLN A 196 -11.10 2.74 -1.29
N ALA A 197 -10.99 1.74 -0.41
CA ALA A 197 -9.80 1.55 0.42
C ALA A 197 -9.23 0.13 0.35
N GLY A 198 -8.04 -0.03 -0.22
CA GLY A 198 -7.24 -1.25 -0.15
C GLY A 198 -7.54 -2.32 -1.22
N GLY A 199 -6.55 -3.11 -1.61
CA GLY A 199 -6.72 -4.10 -2.68
C GLY A 199 -6.25 -3.63 -4.05
N VAL A 200 -5.80 -2.38 -4.23
CA VAL A 200 -5.27 -1.92 -5.52
C VAL A 200 -3.88 -2.52 -5.74
N ARG A 201 -3.73 -3.41 -6.72
CA ARG A 201 -2.44 -4.08 -6.98
C ARG A 201 -1.59 -3.34 -7.99
N ASP A 202 -2.22 -2.71 -8.98
CA ASP A 202 -1.58 -2.11 -10.13
C ASP A 202 -2.44 -1.00 -10.78
N LEU A 203 -1.90 -0.39 -11.84
CA LEU A 203 -2.58 0.65 -12.62
C LEU A 203 -3.83 0.14 -13.36
N GLU A 204 -3.95 -1.16 -13.62
CA GLU A 204 -5.13 -1.72 -14.29
C GLU A 204 -6.31 -1.82 -13.32
N ASP A 205 -6.05 -2.21 -12.07
CA ASP A 205 -7.06 -2.13 -11.00
C ASP A 205 -7.54 -0.67 -10.85
N LEU A 206 -6.65 0.34 -10.92
CA LEU A 206 -7.04 1.75 -10.90
C LEU A 206 -7.93 2.12 -12.10
N ARG A 207 -7.59 1.71 -13.33
CA ARG A 207 -8.43 1.96 -14.51
C ARG A 207 -9.81 1.35 -14.32
N ARG A 208 -9.89 0.12 -13.82
CA ARG A 208 -11.17 -0.55 -13.58
C ARG A 208 -12.00 0.18 -12.52
N LEU A 209 -11.37 0.72 -11.46
CA LEU A 209 -12.06 1.57 -10.49
C LEU A 209 -12.69 2.81 -11.15
N THR A 210 -12.00 3.45 -12.12
CA THR A 210 -12.57 4.62 -12.83
C THR A 210 -13.80 4.31 -13.69
N GLN A 211 -13.95 3.04 -14.07
CA GLN A 211 -15.07 2.55 -14.88
C GLN A 211 -16.22 2.00 -14.03
N LEU A 212 -16.00 1.83 -12.72
CA LEU A 212 -17.03 1.31 -11.82
C LEU A 212 -18.14 2.36 -11.66
N GLU A 213 -19.35 1.96 -12.03
CA GLU A 213 -20.52 2.82 -12.02
C GLU A 213 -21.75 2.03 -11.61
N ALA A 214 -22.57 2.60 -10.73
CA ALA A 214 -23.89 2.08 -10.38
C ALA A 214 -24.87 3.26 -10.25
N ASN A 215 -26.04 3.15 -10.86
CA ASN A 215 -27.07 4.20 -10.86
C ASN A 215 -26.54 5.59 -11.28
N GLY A 216 -25.63 5.64 -12.27
CA GLY A 216 -25.00 6.88 -12.74
C GLY A 216 -23.96 7.49 -11.79
N ARG A 217 -23.65 6.80 -10.68
CA ARG A 217 -22.66 7.24 -9.68
C ARG A 217 -21.37 6.46 -9.84
N ARG A 218 -20.25 7.15 -9.62
CA ARG A 218 -18.89 6.59 -9.65
C ARG A 218 -18.20 6.79 -8.32
N LEU A 219 -17.13 6.04 -8.08
CA LEU A 219 -16.29 6.23 -6.91
C LEU A 219 -15.72 7.65 -6.87
N ALA A 220 -15.83 8.29 -5.71
CA ALA A 220 -15.32 9.63 -5.47
C ALA A 220 -13.79 9.62 -5.31
N GLY A 221 -13.24 8.56 -4.71
CA GLY A 221 -11.81 8.44 -4.48
C GLY A 221 -11.30 7.02 -4.29
N VAL A 222 -9.97 6.91 -4.21
CA VAL A 222 -9.24 5.67 -3.93
C VAL A 222 -8.10 5.93 -2.96
N VAL A 223 -7.93 5.06 -1.97
CA VAL A 223 -6.82 5.10 -1.00
C VAL A 223 -5.73 4.13 -1.41
N VAL A 224 -4.53 4.67 -1.62
CA VAL A 224 -3.30 3.90 -1.88
C VAL A 224 -2.29 4.04 -0.75
N GLY A 225 -1.32 3.12 -0.68
CA GLY A 225 -0.19 3.22 0.25
C GLY A 225 0.87 2.14 0.03
N ARG A 226 0.56 0.90 0.41
CA ARG A 226 1.56 -0.19 0.44
C ARG A 226 2.10 -0.49 -0.95
N GLU A 227 1.22 -0.66 -1.92
CA GLU A 227 1.50 -0.94 -3.33
C GLU A 227 2.43 0.12 -3.96
N VAL A 228 2.21 1.40 -3.62
CA VAL A 228 3.10 2.50 -4.05
C VAL A 228 4.45 2.42 -3.32
N THR A 229 4.43 2.16 -2.01
CA THR A 229 5.65 2.04 -1.20
C THR A 229 6.56 0.90 -1.67
N VAL A 230 5.99 -0.20 -2.18
CA VAL A 230 6.76 -1.32 -2.74
C VAL A 230 7.03 -1.19 -4.25
N GLY A 231 6.67 -0.05 -4.86
CA GLY A 231 7.04 0.26 -6.25
C GLY A 231 6.18 -0.40 -7.32
N ARG A 232 4.94 -0.83 -7.03
CA ARG A 232 4.03 -1.34 -8.09
C ARG A 232 3.67 -0.27 -9.13
N PHE A 233 3.55 0.97 -8.67
CA PHE A 233 3.34 2.19 -9.44
C PHE A 233 3.63 3.39 -8.55
N THR A 234 3.72 4.56 -9.16
CA THR A 234 3.99 5.85 -8.50
C THR A 234 2.70 6.69 -8.37
N ILE A 235 2.71 7.68 -7.46
CA ILE A 235 1.59 8.62 -7.35
C ILE A 235 1.33 9.37 -8.67
N PRO A 236 2.32 9.89 -9.42
CA PRO A 236 2.07 10.52 -10.71
C PRO A 236 1.40 9.60 -11.74
N GLU A 237 1.82 8.32 -11.83
CA GLU A 237 1.18 7.35 -12.73
C GLU A 237 -0.27 7.07 -12.33
N ALA A 238 -0.54 6.94 -11.03
CA ALA A 238 -1.90 6.79 -10.52
C ALA A 238 -2.75 8.02 -10.85
N LYS A 239 -2.21 9.24 -10.66
CA LYS A 239 -2.89 10.49 -11.01
C LYS A 239 -3.25 10.57 -12.48
N GLU A 240 -2.35 10.19 -13.38
CA GLU A 240 -2.59 10.19 -14.83
C GLU A 240 -3.75 9.25 -15.21
N VAL A 241 -3.80 8.06 -14.62
CA VAL A 241 -4.90 7.11 -14.80
C VAL A 241 -6.22 7.70 -14.28
N LEU A 242 -6.21 8.31 -13.09
CA LEU A 242 -7.42 8.81 -12.43
C LEU A 242 -7.96 10.12 -13.06
N SER A 243 -7.13 10.88 -13.77
CA SER A 243 -7.52 12.08 -14.52
C SER A 243 -7.98 11.77 -15.96
N GLY A 244 -7.89 10.51 -16.41
CA GLY A 244 -8.28 10.11 -17.77
C GLY A 244 -7.32 10.59 -18.87
N GLY A 245 -6.08 10.94 -18.51
CA GLY A 245 -5.12 11.62 -19.40
C GLY A 245 -4.14 10.74 -20.18
N GLY A 246 -4.12 9.42 -19.96
CA GLY A 246 -3.18 8.52 -20.63
C GLY A 246 -3.63 8.14 -22.05
N PRO A 247 -2.69 7.95 -23.02
CA PRO A 247 -3.03 7.53 -24.37
C PRO A 247 -3.77 6.19 -24.34
N MET A 248 -4.92 6.16 -25.00
CA MET A 248 -5.73 4.97 -25.25
C MET A 248 -4.92 3.99 -26.11
N ARG A 249 -4.22 3.03 -25.48
CA ARG A 249 -3.75 1.84 -26.21
C ARG A 249 -4.98 0.97 -26.50
N ALA A 250 -5.29 0.83 -27.78
CA ALA A 250 -6.37 -0.03 -28.28
C ALA A 250 -6.25 -1.46 -27.72
N PRO A 251 -7.38 -2.20 -27.59
CA PRO A 251 -7.39 -3.58 -27.11
C PRO A 251 -6.80 -4.49 -28.19
N GLY A 252 -5.48 -4.63 -28.22
CA GLY A 252 -4.75 -5.56 -29.06
C GLY A 252 -4.27 -6.74 -28.23
N GLY A 253 -4.77 -7.94 -28.57
CA GLY A 253 -4.25 -9.29 -28.27
C GLY A 253 -3.39 -9.50 -27.02
N ILE A 254 -3.81 -10.45 -26.18
CA ILE A 254 -3.02 -10.98 -25.06
C ILE A 254 -1.57 -11.24 -25.52
N SER A 255 -0.66 -10.37 -25.09
CA SER A 255 0.78 -10.58 -25.11
C SER A 255 1.27 -10.32 -23.70
N VAL A 256 1.58 -11.41 -22.99
CA VAL A 256 2.21 -11.36 -21.67
C VAL A 256 3.64 -10.87 -21.88
N SER A 257 3.84 -9.57 -21.79
CA SER A 257 5.17 -8.99 -21.65
C SER A 257 5.44 -8.80 -20.17
N ARG A 258 6.35 -9.62 -19.62
CA ARG A 258 6.98 -9.36 -18.31
C ARG A 258 7.65 -7.99 -18.41
N VAL A 259 7.13 -6.99 -17.71
CA VAL A 259 7.80 -5.70 -17.54
C VAL A 259 8.92 -5.94 -16.52
N ALA A 260 10.16 -6.01 -17.01
CA ALA A 260 11.37 -5.94 -16.19
C ALA A 260 11.54 -4.50 -15.69
N VAL A 261 11.92 -4.30 -14.43
CA VAL A 261 12.34 -2.98 -13.95
C VAL A 261 13.63 -2.61 -14.67
N GLY A 262 13.69 -1.35 -15.12
CA GLY A 262 14.71 -0.84 -16.03
C GLY A 262 16.08 -0.69 -15.39
N VAL A 263 16.83 -1.79 -15.30
CA VAL A 263 18.29 -1.74 -15.21
C VAL A 263 18.82 -1.46 -16.62
N ARG A 264 19.55 -0.35 -16.81
CA ARG A 264 19.95 0.12 -18.15
C ARG A 264 21.37 -0.30 -18.53
N SER A 265 22.17 -0.75 -17.55
CA SER A 265 23.53 -1.21 -17.76
C SER A 265 23.93 -2.32 -16.76
N MET A 266 24.96 -3.08 -17.10
CA MET A 266 25.55 -4.10 -16.24
C MET A 266 26.11 -3.51 -14.93
N GLU A 267 26.61 -2.27 -15.00
CA GLU A 267 27.18 -1.55 -13.87
C GLU A 267 26.11 -1.12 -12.85
N GLU A 268 24.96 -0.62 -13.34
CA GLU A 268 23.79 -0.34 -12.49
C GLU A 268 23.26 -1.61 -11.82
N ALA A 269 23.25 -2.73 -12.56
CA ALA A 269 22.87 -4.03 -12.02
C ALA A 269 23.78 -4.41 -10.84
N LEU A 270 25.10 -4.34 -11.04
CA LEU A 270 26.10 -4.72 -10.04
C LEU A 270 26.05 -3.80 -8.81
N ALA A 271 25.90 -2.49 -8.99
CA ALA A 271 25.78 -1.53 -7.90
C ALA A 271 24.53 -1.80 -7.03
N PHE A 272 23.40 -2.14 -7.67
CA PHE A 272 22.19 -2.55 -6.98
C PHE A 272 22.44 -3.79 -6.10
N TYR A 273 23.15 -4.80 -6.60
CA TYR A 273 23.42 -6.04 -5.86
C TYR A 273 24.39 -5.84 -4.70
N ILE A 274 25.47 -5.10 -4.90
CA ILE A 274 26.41 -4.73 -3.84
C ILE A 274 25.65 -4.04 -2.70
N GLY A 275 24.76 -3.10 -3.01
CA GLY A 275 23.99 -2.37 -2.01
C GLY A 275 22.87 -3.16 -1.33
N LYS A 276 22.16 -4.04 -2.05
CA LYS A 276 21.01 -4.78 -1.51
C LYS A 276 21.36 -6.09 -0.83
N LEU A 277 22.38 -6.78 -1.33
CA LEU A 277 22.81 -8.09 -0.81
C LEU A 277 24.00 -7.97 0.14
N GLY A 278 24.58 -6.77 0.29
CA GLY A 278 25.71 -6.52 1.20
C GLY A 278 27.02 -7.14 0.74
N PHE A 279 27.20 -7.30 -0.58
CA PHE A 279 28.41 -7.91 -1.13
C PHE A 279 29.55 -6.89 -1.23
N GLU A 280 30.78 -7.34 -1.01
CA GLU A 280 31.98 -6.55 -1.27
C GLU A 280 32.60 -6.97 -2.61
N LYS A 281 33.02 -6.00 -3.41
CA LYS A 281 33.73 -6.26 -4.67
C LYS A 281 35.20 -6.56 -4.35
N VAL A 282 35.67 -7.77 -4.63
CA VAL A 282 36.98 -8.23 -4.14
C VAL A 282 38.12 -7.98 -5.12
N ARG A 283 37.89 -8.06 -6.44
CA ARG A 283 38.83 -7.66 -7.51
C ARG A 283 38.20 -7.79 -8.91
N THR A 284 38.70 -7.02 -9.86
CA THR A 284 38.69 -7.33 -11.30
C THR A 284 40.03 -8.01 -11.59
N ALA A 285 40.04 -9.23 -12.15
CA ALA A 285 41.30 -9.90 -12.47
C ALA A 285 42.00 -9.14 -13.63
N GLU A 286 43.19 -8.63 -13.37
CA GLU A 286 44.16 -8.31 -14.42
C GLU A 286 44.60 -9.66 -15.00
N ASP A 287 44.44 -9.79 -16.32
CA ASP A 287 44.79 -10.93 -17.17
C ASP A 287 43.72 -12.05 -17.31
N GLU A 288 43.14 -12.05 -18.52
CA GLU A 288 42.26 -13.04 -19.16
C GLU A 288 40.83 -13.26 -18.60
N LYS A 289 39.90 -12.56 -19.27
CA LYS A 289 38.42 -12.56 -19.19
C LYS A 289 37.85 -11.70 -18.06
N ASP A 290 36.94 -10.81 -18.44
CA ASP A 290 36.17 -9.83 -17.65
C ASP A 290 35.29 -10.48 -16.54
N ALA A 291 35.87 -11.29 -15.66
CA ALA A 291 35.19 -11.94 -14.56
C ALA A 291 35.08 -10.97 -13.37
N VAL A 292 33.86 -10.57 -13.04
CA VAL A 292 33.58 -9.78 -11.83
C VAL A 292 33.41 -10.74 -10.66
N ILE A 293 34.33 -10.68 -9.69
CA ILE A 293 34.27 -11.50 -8.47
C ILE A 293 33.72 -10.66 -7.31
N LEU A 294 32.63 -11.13 -6.73
CA LEU A 294 31.99 -10.54 -5.56
C LEU A 294 32.13 -11.47 -4.35
N GLN A 295 32.16 -10.91 -3.15
CA GLN A 295 32.21 -11.67 -1.90
C GLN A 295 31.05 -11.29 -1.00
N ALA A 296 30.27 -12.29 -0.60
CA ALA A 296 29.16 -12.09 0.33
C ALA A 296 29.54 -12.30 1.79
N ALA A 297 30.60 -13.08 2.04
CA ALA A 297 31.12 -13.35 3.38
C ALA A 297 32.58 -13.82 3.32
N PRO A 298 33.34 -13.78 4.43
CA PRO A 298 34.71 -14.33 4.49
C PRO A 298 34.79 -15.75 3.92
N GLY A 299 35.54 -15.93 2.82
CA GLY A 299 35.72 -17.23 2.16
C GLY A 299 34.58 -17.69 1.25
N GLN A 300 33.62 -16.82 0.92
CA GLN A 300 32.54 -17.11 -0.03
C GLN A 300 32.57 -16.12 -1.20
N GLN A 301 33.20 -16.54 -2.29
CA GLN A 301 33.31 -15.76 -3.53
C GLN A 301 32.30 -16.27 -4.57
N ILE A 302 31.79 -15.35 -5.38
CA ILE A 302 30.94 -15.64 -6.54
C ILE A 302 31.53 -14.97 -7.77
N GLU A 303 31.52 -15.69 -8.88
CA GLU A 303 32.07 -15.23 -10.14
C GLU A 303 30.92 -14.93 -11.10
N LEU A 304 30.86 -13.72 -11.67
CA LEU A 304 29.93 -13.42 -12.77
C LEU A 304 30.42 -14.12 -14.04
N VAL A 305 29.65 -15.11 -14.52
CA VAL A 305 30.10 -16.00 -15.62
C VAL A 305 29.73 -15.45 -16.99
N GLU A 306 28.55 -14.84 -17.12
CA GLU A 306 28.06 -14.28 -18.38
C GLU A 306 26.89 -13.33 -18.10
N GLY A 307 27.01 -12.08 -18.59
CA GLY A 307 25.90 -11.14 -18.68
C GLY A 307 24.95 -11.56 -19.80
N SER A 308 24.20 -12.64 -19.56
CA SER A 308 23.51 -13.41 -20.59
C SER A 308 22.83 -12.53 -21.64
N SER A 309 23.37 -12.53 -22.86
CA SER A 309 22.79 -11.90 -24.07
C SER A 309 22.65 -10.36 -24.07
N GLY A 310 23.49 -9.62 -23.34
CA GLY A 310 23.41 -8.14 -23.32
C GLY A 310 22.18 -7.61 -22.57
N ARG A 311 21.60 -8.46 -21.71
CA ARG A 311 20.42 -8.16 -20.91
C ARG A 311 20.82 -7.92 -19.46
N PRO A 312 20.92 -6.65 -19.02
CA PRO A 312 21.32 -6.32 -17.66
C PRO A 312 20.30 -6.75 -16.60
N ASP A 313 19.09 -7.14 -17.02
CA ASP A 313 18.05 -7.72 -16.18
C ASP A 313 18.27 -9.21 -15.83
N ARG A 314 19.32 -9.85 -16.39
CA ARG A 314 19.62 -11.28 -16.21
C ARG A 314 21.08 -11.55 -15.96
N LEU A 315 21.42 -11.89 -14.71
CA LEU A 315 22.80 -12.20 -14.31
C LEU A 315 22.96 -13.67 -13.94
N ALA A 316 24.06 -14.27 -14.37
CA ALA A 316 24.45 -15.62 -14.00
C ALA A 316 25.76 -15.59 -13.20
N PHE A 317 25.76 -16.21 -12.02
CA PHE A 317 26.92 -16.31 -11.15
C PHE A 317 27.29 -17.79 -10.94
N ARG A 318 28.58 -18.11 -11.02
CA ARG A 318 29.14 -19.39 -10.59
C ARG A 318 29.38 -19.34 -9.10
N VAL A 319 28.93 -20.37 -8.41
CA VAL A 319 29.08 -20.51 -6.96
C VAL A 319 29.46 -21.94 -6.61
N GLU A 320 30.40 -22.14 -5.69
CA GLU A 320 30.89 -23.49 -5.32
C GLU A 320 29.79 -24.40 -4.73
N ASP A 321 28.79 -23.82 -4.05
CA ASP A 321 27.67 -24.56 -3.44
C ASP A 321 26.36 -23.77 -3.54
N PRO A 322 25.57 -23.97 -4.61
CA PRO A 322 24.30 -23.25 -4.80
C PRO A 322 23.28 -23.45 -3.67
N GLU A 323 23.32 -24.59 -2.97
CA GLU A 323 22.37 -24.92 -1.91
C GLU A 323 22.68 -24.17 -0.61
N ARG A 324 23.97 -24.06 -0.26
CA ARG A 324 24.42 -23.21 0.84
C ARG A 324 24.02 -21.75 0.63
N TRP A 325 24.12 -21.27 -0.60
CA TRP A 325 23.71 -19.92 -0.98
C TRP A 325 22.21 -19.69 -0.89
N ARG A 326 21.41 -20.63 -1.38
CA ARG A 326 19.95 -20.59 -1.25
C ARG A 326 19.51 -20.44 0.21
N ASN A 327 20.12 -21.23 1.11
CA ASN A 327 19.79 -21.19 2.53
C ASN A 327 20.14 -19.85 3.17
N HIS A 328 21.29 -19.27 2.82
CA HIS A 328 21.68 -17.94 3.30
C HIS A 328 20.72 -16.85 2.80
N LEU A 329 20.34 -16.88 1.52
CA LEU A 329 19.41 -15.92 0.92
C LEU A 329 18.01 -15.99 1.55
N ASN A 330 17.51 -17.20 1.81
CA ASN A 330 16.25 -17.39 2.55
C ASN A 330 16.34 -16.82 3.98
N GLN A 331 17.49 -16.94 4.66
CA GLN A 331 17.68 -16.39 6.02
C GLN A 331 17.65 -14.85 6.05
N VAL A 332 18.09 -14.19 4.98
CA VAL A 332 18.01 -12.72 4.84
C VAL A 332 16.71 -12.26 4.17
N GLY A 333 15.72 -13.15 4.07
CA GLY A 333 14.36 -12.82 3.61
C GLY A 333 14.18 -12.75 2.10
N ILE A 334 15.08 -13.37 1.33
CA ILE A 334 15.02 -13.41 -0.14
C ILE A 334 14.51 -14.79 -0.59
N GLU A 335 13.32 -14.81 -1.19
CA GLU A 335 12.71 -16.04 -1.70
C GLU A 335 13.42 -16.57 -2.95
N THR A 336 13.60 -17.88 -3.01
CA THR A 336 14.39 -18.57 -4.04
C THR A 336 13.57 -19.69 -4.69
N THR A 337 13.74 -19.93 -6.00
CA THR A 337 13.07 -21.03 -6.71
C THR A 337 14.09 -21.94 -7.40
N ARG A 338 13.81 -23.25 -7.45
CA ARG A 338 14.73 -24.25 -8.02
C ARG A 338 14.33 -24.59 -9.44
N ARG A 339 15.28 -24.52 -10.38
CA ARG A 339 15.05 -24.93 -11.77
C ARG A 339 16.29 -25.56 -12.38
N GLY A 340 16.22 -26.86 -12.71
CA GLY A 340 17.25 -27.56 -13.48
C GLY A 340 18.66 -27.57 -12.88
N GLY A 341 18.80 -27.75 -11.56
CA GLY A 341 20.10 -27.78 -10.87
C GLY A 341 20.66 -26.40 -10.50
N ALA A 342 20.09 -25.33 -11.05
CA ALA A 342 20.41 -23.95 -10.70
C ALA A 342 19.42 -23.39 -9.67
N VAL A 343 19.87 -22.38 -8.91
CA VAL A 343 19.01 -21.59 -8.02
C VAL A 343 18.67 -20.29 -8.73
N GLU A 344 17.37 -20.06 -8.96
CA GLU A 344 16.87 -18.82 -9.57
C GLU A 344 16.32 -17.88 -8.49
N LEU A 345 16.78 -16.64 -8.51
CA LEU A 345 16.30 -15.55 -7.66
C LEU A 345 15.52 -14.58 -8.55
N SER A 346 14.31 -14.23 -8.13
CA SER A 346 13.58 -13.13 -8.72
C SER A 346 13.56 -12.00 -7.72
N SER A 347 14.20 -10.87 -8.05
CA SER A 347 14.02 -9.68 -7.22
C SER A 347 12.58 -9.14 -7.39
N PRO A 348 12.05 -8.39 -6.41
CA PRO A 348 10.82 -7.63 -6.57
C PRO A 348 10.86 -6.69 -7.79
N ASP A 349 12.06 -6.29 -8.18
CA ASP A 349 12.35 -5.45 -9.34
C ASP A 349 12.52 -6.27 -10.65
N GLY A 350 12.09 -7.53 -10.69
CA GLY A 350 12.05 -8.32 -11.92
C GLY A 350 13.42 -8.75 -12.47
N LEU A 351 14.49 -8.59 -11.70
CA LEU A 351 15.80 -9.13 -12.02
C LEU A 351 15.81 -10.63 -11.80
N LEU A 352 16.31 -11.37 -12.79
CA LEU A 352 16.47 -12.82 -12.70
C LEU A 352 17.94 -13.16 -12.49
N ILE A 353 18.25 -13.74 -11.35
CA ILE A 353 19.60 -14.20 -11.03
C ILE A 353 19.62 -15.71 -11.10
N ARG A 354 20.65 -16.25 -11.75
CA ARG A 354 20.87 -17.68 -11.80
C ARG A 354 22.18 -18.02 -11.13
N LEU A 355 22.14 -18.87 -10.11
CA LEU A 355 23.32 -19.45 -9.49
C LEU A 355 23.58 -20.82 -10.10
N GLU A 356 24.72 -20.99 -10.73
CA GLU A 356 25.16 -22.24 -11.36
C GLU A 356 26.36 -22.82 -10.60
N PRO A 357 26.48 -24.17 -10.50
CA PRO A 357 27.65 -24.81 -9.89
C PRO A 357 28.96 -24.55 -10.64
#